data_AF-A0AAD7D4T0-F1
#
_entry.id   AF-A0AAD7D4T0-F1
#
_cell.length_a   1.000
_cell.length_b   1.000
_cell.length_c   1.000
_cell.angle_alpha   90.00
_cell.angle_beta   90.00
_cell.angle_gamma   90.00
#
_symmetry.space_group_name_H-M   'P 1'
#
loop_
_entity.id
_entity.type
_entity.pdbx_description
1 polymer ?
#
loop_
_entity_poly.entity_id
_entity_poly.type
_entity_poly.pdbx_seq_one_letter_code
_entity_poly.pdbx_strand_id
1 'polypeptide(L)'
;RAHIGGHILCSVRGVHEELKKPVGDTLPCGFCGESGHAACNVYIQVKKDSAKCTTNCRLATNIKYAFAERGSDNTSCRNVPIVCGLCPSTLTVRKESKSQPAQWRYNMEEHLARDHPEYASPRNPDGRQRLPHTVWVSMELDQREHIAAGIPLSQIPS
;
A
#
# COMPACT_ATOMS: atom_id res chain seq x y z
N ARG A 1 12.61 15.09 6.70
CA ARG A 1 12.80 13.70 6.21
C ARG A 1 11.63 13.43 5.28
N ALA A 2 11.86 13.27 3.98
CA ALA A 2 10.79 12.81 3.08
C ALA A 2 10.27 11.47 3.62
N HIS A 3 8.95 11.32 3.63
CA HIS A 3 8.31 10.10 4.10
C HIS A 3 8.62 8.99 3.10
N ILE A 4 9.06 7.81 3.55
CA ILE A 4 9.45 6.70 2.66
C ILE A 4 8.33 6.31 1.69
N GLY A 5 7.07 6.53 2.08
CA GLY A 5 5.93 6.35 1.19
C GLY A 5 6.00 7.19 -0.09
N GLY A 6 6.50 8.43 -0.04
CA GLY A 6 6.68 9.26 -1.24
C GLY A 6 7.66 8.62 -2.23
N HIS A 7 8.79 8.11 -1.73
CA HIS A 7 9.77 7.41 -2.56
C HIS A 7 9.22 6.10 -3.15
N ILE A 8 8.41 5.37 -2.38
CA ILE A 8 7.70 4.20 -2.88
C ILE A 8 6.74 4.60 -4.01
N LEU A 9 5.99 5.69 -3.85
CA LEU A 9 5.07 6.17 -4.88
C LEU A 9 5.82 6.57 -6.16
N CYS A 10 6.93 7.30 -6.04
CA CYS A 10 7.80 7.64 -7.16
C CYS A 10 8.29 6.38 -7.88
N SER A 11 8.81 5.40 -7.14
CA SER A 11 9.27 4.11 -7.68
C SER A 11 8.15 3.37 -8.43
N VAL A 12 6.96 3.27 -7.84
CA VAL A 12 5.78 2.61 -8.45
C VAL A 12 5.33 3.33 -9.73
N ARG A 13 5.55 4.64 -9.84
CA ARG A 13 5.25 5.44 -11.04
C ARG A 13 6.43 5.57 -12.01
N GLY A 14 7.55 4.90 -11.74
CA GLY A 14 8.74 4.92 -12.60
C GLY A 14 9.47 6.28 -12.60
N VAL A 15 9.31 7.07 -11.54
CA VAL A 15 10.06 8.31 -11.34
C VAL A 15 11.41 7.96 -10.71
N HIS A 16 12.49 8.33 -11.40
CA HIS A 16 13.84 8.11 -10.91
C HIS A 16 14.22 9.13 -9.83
N GLU A 17 14.70 8.65 -8.69
CA GLU A 17 15.19 9.47 -7.58
C GLU A 17 16.62 9.06 -7.18
N GLU A 18 17.49 10.04 -6.96
CA GLU A 18 18.84 9.79 -6.43
C GLU A 18 18.79 9.65 -4.91
N LEU A 19 18.47 8.45 -4.44
CA LEU A 19 18.43 8.12 -3.01
C LEU A 19 19.75 7.52 -2.55
N LYS A 20 20.16 7.83 -1.31
CA LYS A 20 21.31 7.16 -0.66
C LYS A 20 21.13 5.64 -0.57
N LYS A 21 19.88 5.20 -0.46
CA LYS A 21 19.48 3.79 -0.50
C LYS A 21 18.24 3.69 -1.40
N PRO A 22 18.27 2.87 -2.46
CA PRO A 22 17.11 2.71 -3.34
C PRO A 22 15.95 2.06 -2.60
N VAL A 23 14.73 2.34 -3.06
CA VAL A 23 13.53 1.59 -2.68
C VAL A 23 13.62 0.19 -3.29
N GLY A 24 13.18 -0.82 -2.55
CA GLY A 24 13.18 -2.20 -3.02
C GLY A 24 12.16 -2.44 -4.13
N ASP A 25 12.50 -3.35 -5.04
CA ASP A 25 11.79 -3.53 -6.31
C ASP A 25 10.46 -4.30 -6.20
N THR A 26 10.21 -4.97 -5.07
CA THR A 26 9.05 -5.86 -4.92
C THR A 26 8.39 -5.67 -3.57
N LEU A 27 7.16 -5.15 -3.55
CA LEU A 27 6.35 -4.93 -2.36
C LEU A 27 7.16 -4.27 -1.21
N PRO A 28 7.81 -3.11 -1.46
CA PRO A 28 8.69 -2.48 -0.47
C PRO A 28 7.95 -2.14 0.83
N CYS A 29 8.66 -2.22 1.95
CA CYS A 29 8.11 -1.88 3.25
C CYS A 29 7.81 -0.39 3.36
N GLY A 30 6.58 -0.01 3.72
CA GLY A 30 6.19 1.39 4.01
C GLY A 30 6.89 2.04 5.21
N PHE A 31 7.80 1.35 5.91
CA PHE A 31 8.64 1.94 6.98
C PHE A 31 10.11 2.09 6.58
N CYS A 32 10.72 1.06 5.99
CA CYS A 32 12.15 1.09 5.64
C CYS A 32 12.44 1.17 4.14
N GLY A 33 11.43 0.96 3.28
CA GLY A 33 11.57 0.95 1.83
C GLY A 33 12.16 -0.34 1.26
N GLU A 34 12.55 -1.30 2.11
CA GLU A 34 13.22 -2.54 1.67
C GLU A 34 12.20 -3.65 1.34
N SER A 35 12.60 -4.56 0.46
CA SER A 35 11.81 -5.70 -0.01
C SER A 35 12.32 -7.02 0.56
N GLY A 36 11.47 -8.06 0.58
CA GLY A 36 11.90 -9.44 0.87
C GLY A 36 12.20 -9.79 2.34
N HIS A 37 12.13 -8.84 3.26
CA HIS A 37 12.37 -9.11 4.68
C HIS A 37 11.08 -9.56 5.39
N ALA A 38 11.06 -10.78 5.92
CA ALA A 38 9.92 -11.29 6.71
C ALA A 38 9.57 -10.39 7.92
N ALA A 39 10.55 -9.70 8.50
CA ALA A 39 10.32 -8.73 9.56
C ALA A 39 9.44 -7.54 9.11
N CYS A 40 9.45 -7.21 7.81
CA CYS A 40 8.69 -6.12 7.22
C CYS A 40 7.25 -6.51 6.86
N ASN A 41 6.88 -7.77 7.04
CA ASN A 41 5.48 -8.19 6.92
C ASN A 41 4.62 -7.37 7.86
N VAL A 42 3.45 -6.98 7.37
CA VAL A 42 2.54 -6.09 8.07
C VAL A 42 1.19 -6.76 8.22
N TYR A 43 0.61 -6.57 9.40
CA TYR A 43 -0.69 -7.11 9.75
C TYR A 43 -1.57 -6.00 10.31
N ILE A 44 -2.86 -6.07 9.99
CA ILE A 44 -3.89 -5.18 10.52
C ILE A 44 -4.79 -5.98 11.45
N GLN A 45 -4.99 -5.46 12.65
CA GLN A 45 -6.02 -5.92 13.56
C GLN A 45 -7.12 -4.84 13.61
N VAL A 46 -8.28 -5.14 13.05
CA VAL A 46 -9.46 -4.27 13.14
C VAL A 46 -10.11 -4.45 14.51
N LYS A 47 -10.36 -3.34 15.17
CA LYS A 47 -11.13 -3.21 16.41
C LYS A 47 -12.36 -2.34 16.11
N LYS A 48 -13.35 -2.37 17.01
CA LYS A 48 -14.63 -1.66 16.87
C LYS A 48 -14.51 -0.22 16.36
N ASP A 49 -13.55 0.55 16.89
CA ASP A 49 -13.37 1.98 16.56
C ASP A 49 -11.96 2.32 16.04
N SER A 50 -11.12 1.32 15.75
CA SER A 50 -9.74 1.56 15.31
C SER A 50 -9.12 0.38 14.58
N ALA A 51 -8.08 0.65 13.79
CA ALA A 51 -7.20 -0.37 13.23
C ALA A 51 -5.81 -0.25 13.86
N LYS A 52 -5.23 -1.38 14.27
CA LYS A 52 -3.85 -1.47 14.74
C LYS A 52 -2.98 -2.13 13.67
N CYS A 53 -1.93 -1.43 13.24
CA CYS A 53 -0.86 -1.99 12.43
C CYS A 53 0.20 -2.65 13.32
N THR A 54 0.64 -3.85 12.95
CA THR A 54 1.74 -4.57 13.60
C THR A 54 2.74 -5.08 12.58
N THR A 55 4.02 -4.91 12.87
CA THR A 55 5.17 -5.38 12.06
C THR A 55 6.39 -5.53 12.97
N ASN A 56 7.38 -6.31 12.53
CA ASN A 56 8.68 -6.43 13.21
C ASN A 56 9.77 -5.58 12.54
N CYS A 57 9.39 -4.68 11.62
CA CYS A 57 10.34 -3.80 10.96
C CYS A 57 11.05 -2.92 12.00
N ARG A 58 12.38 -2.87 11.94
CA ARG A 58 13.20 -2.09 12.89
C ARG A 58 12.95 -0.58 12.82
N LEU A 59 12.43 -0.10 11.69
CA LEU A 59 12.08 1.30 11.47
C LEU A 59 10.57 1.56 11.65
N ALA A 60 9.82 0.59 12.18
CA ALA A 60 8.40 0.73 12.41
C ALA A 60 8.09 1.86 13.41
N THR A 61 7.09 2.66 13.07
CA THR A 61 6.52 3.68 13.95
C THR A 61 5.01 3.47 14.07
N ASN A 62 4.40 4.05 15.10
CA ASN A 62 2.96 3.93 15.31
C ASN A 62 2.20 4.73 14.23
N ILE A 63 1.44 4.02 13.40
CA ILE A 63 0.53 4.65 12.44
C ILE A 63 -0.79 4.98 13.14
N LYS A 64 -1.14 6.26 13.16
CA LYS A 64 -2.49 6.70 13.53
C LYS A 64 -3.42 6.50 12.32
N TYR A 65 -3.94 5.29 12.16
CA TYR A 65 -4.61 4.84 10.93
C TYR A 65 -5.66 5.83 10.41
N ALA A 66 -6.59 6.30 11.24
CA ALA A 66 -7.64 7.24 10.84
C ALA A 66 -7.12 8.61 10.35
N PHE A 67 -5.90 9.01 10.73
CA PHE A 67 -5.28 10.25 10.26
C PHE A 67 -4.49 10.00 8.97
N ALA A 68 -3.69 8.93 8.94
CA ALA A 68 -2.92 8.55 7.75
C ALA A 68 -3.84 8.20 6.57
N GLU A 69 -4.99 7.59 6.83
CA GLU A 69 -5.99 7.25 5.81
C GLU A 69 -6.63 8.47 5.16
N ARG A 70 -6.91 9.52 5.94
CA ARG A 70 -7.52 10.75 5.42
C ARG A 70 -6.52 11.59 4.63
N GLY A 71 -5.25 11.56 5.05
CA GLY A 71 -4.23 12.49 4.55
C GLY A 71 -4.54 13.94 4.95
N SER A 72 -3.59 14.82 4.68
CA SER A 72 -3.78 16.28 4.72
C SER A 72 -2.80 16.92 3.74
N ASP A 73 -2.95 18.22 3.45
CA ASP A 73 -2.00 18.91 2.56
C ASP A 73 -0.56 18.87 3.12
N ASN A 74 -0.43 18.88 4.45
CA ASN A 74 0.87 18.78 5.15
C ASN A 74 1.36 17.33 5.31
N THR A 75 0.47 16.34 5.15
CA THR A 75 0.76 14.90 5.28
C THR A 75 -0.01 14.15 4.19
N SER A 76 0.36 14.40 2.95
CA SER A 76 -0.37 13.89 1.78
C SER A 76 -0.25 12.37 1.65
N CYS A 77 0.83 11.76 2.12
CA CYS A 77 1.04 10.33 2.01
C CYS A 77 -0.02 9.52 2.79
N ARG A 78 -0.87 8.81 2.06
CA ARG A 78 -1.85 7.84 2.57
C ARG A 78 -1.37 6.41 2.40
N ASN A 79 -0.05 6.17 2.40
CA ASN A 79 0.49 4.81 2.33
C ASN A 79 0.28 4.07 3.66
N VAL A 80 -0.93 3.54 3.86
CA VAL A 80 -1.26 2.68 5.00
C VAL A 80 -1.36 1.23 4.54
N PRO A 81 -1.19 0.25 5.44
CA PRO A 81 -1.42 -1.15 5.11
C PRO A 81 -2.92 -1.42 5.03
N ILE A 82 -3.37 -1.99 3.92
CA ILE A 82 -4.76 -2.40 3.69
C ILE A 82 -4.86 -3.91 3.54
N VAL A 83 -6.00 -4.47 3.94
CA VAL A 83 -6.27 -5.90 3.85
C VAL A 83 -6.88 -6.22 2.49
N CYS A 84 -6.26 -7.13 1.73
CA CYS A 84 -6.79 -7.55 0.44
C CYS A 84 -8.01 -8.47 0.59
N GLY A 85 -9.17 -8.03 0.11
CA GLY A 85 -10.43 -8.79 0.19
C GLY A 85 -10.47 -10.07 -0.67
N LEU A 86 -9.47 -10.31 -1.52
CA LEU A 86 -9.39 -11.49 -2.39
C LEU A 86 -8.53 -12.61 -1.79
N CYS A 87 -7.66 -12.29 -0.84
CA CYS A 87 -6.79 -13.27 -0.20
C CYS A 87 -7.59 -14.30 0.61
N PRO A 88 -7.29 -15.62 0.54
CA PRO A 88 -8.03 -16.65 1.28
C PRO A 88 -8.10 -16.42 2.81
N SER A 89 -7.06 -15.80 3.38
CA SER A 89 -6.98 -15.46 4.80
C SER A 89 -7.99 -14.40 5.23
N THR A 90 -8.59 -13.65 4.31
CA THR A 90 -9.57 -12.60 4.61
C THR A 90 -10.99 -13.11 4.43
N LEU A 91 -11.19 -14.07 3.51
CA LEU A 91 -12.48 -14.74 3.28
C LEU A 91 -12.88 -15.70 4.42
N THR A 92 -11.91 -16.26 5.14
CA THR A 92 -12.14 -17.26 6.20
C THR A 92 -12.20 -16.67 7.61
N VAL A 93 -11.72 -15.43 7.81
CA VAL A 93 -11.59 -14.81 9.13
C VAL A 93 -12.71 -13.78 9.35
N ARG A 94 -13.94 -14.28 9.52
CA ARG A 94 -15.08 -13.51 10.08
C ARG A 94 -15.04 -13.43 11.60
N LYS A 95 -13.85 -13.39 12.21
CA LYS A 95 -13.72 -13.19 13.66
C LYS A 95 -13.01 -11.88 13.92
N GLU A 96 -13.80 -10.91 14.37
CA GLU A 96 -13.30 -9.70 15.04
C GLU A 96 -12.15 -10.09 15.99
N SER A 97 -11.08 -9.29 16.00
CA SER A 97 -9.90 -9.41 16.88
C SER A 97 -8.72 -10.28 16.43
N LYS A 98 -8.71 -10.91 15.24
CA LYS A 98 -7.48 -11.55 14.71
C LYS A 98 -6.71 -10.62 13.76
N SER A 99 -5.39 -10.56 13.91
CA SER A 99 -4.51 -9.85 12.97
C SER A 99 -4.53 -10.52 11.59
N GLN A 100 -4.81 -9.75 10.55
CA GLN A 100 -4.84 -10.19 9.16
C GLN A 100 -3.62 -9.68 8.42
N PRO A 101 -3.02 -10.47 7.51
CA PRO A 101 -1.96 -9.97 6.65
C PRO A 101 -2.49 -8.82 5.80
N ALA A 102 -1.67 -7.79 5.63
CA ALA A 102 -2.00 -6.59 4.88
C ALA A 102 -0.87 -6.23 3.91
N GLN A 103 -1.21 -5.40 2.93
CA GLN A 103 -0.27 -4.85 1.95
C GLN A 103 -0.28 -3.34 2.05
N TRP A 104 0.87 -2.69 1.92
CA TRP A 104 0.91 -1.24 1.80
C TRP A 104 0.09 -0.80 0.59
N ARG A 105 -0.73 0.26 0.73
CA ARG A 105 -1.62 0.73 -0.33
C ARG A 105 -0.90 0.91 -1.66
N TYR A 106 0.29 1.52 -1.66
CA TYR A 106 1.04 1.76 -2.89
C TYR A 106 1.55 0.47 -3.55
N ASN A 107 1.58 -0.64 -2.82
CA ASN A 107 2.00 -1.96 -3.31
C ASN A 107 0.82 -2.78 -3.84
N MET A 108 -0.41 -2.29 -3.76
CA MET A 108 -1.61 -3.09 -4.10
C MET A 108 -1.69 -3.46 -5.58
N GLU A 109 -1.30 -2.56 -6.48
CA GLU A 109 -1.26 -2.85 -7.92
C GLU A 109 -0.33 -4.04 -8.22
N GLU A 110 0.84 -4.06 -7.59
CA GLU A 110 1.80 -5.18 -7.69
C GLU A 110 1.27 -6.46 -7.05
N HIS A 111 0.73 -6.38 -5.83
CA HIS A 111 0.17 -7.51 -5.13
C HIS A 111 -0.94 -8.19 -5.96
N LEU A 112 -1.85 -7.41 -6.57
CA LEU A 112 -2.91 -7.95 -7.41
C LEU A 112 -2.36 -8.64 -8.66
N ALA A 113 -1.41 -8.01 -9.36
CA ALA A 113 -0.82 -8.61 -10.56
C ALA A 113 -0.12 -9.95 -10.28
N ARG A 114 0.49 -10.08 -9.10
CA ARG A 114 1.25 -11.28 -8.72
C ARG A 114 0.39 -12.37 -8.08
N ASP A 115 -0.46 -12.00 -7.13
CA ASP A 115 -1.17 -12.93 -6.25
C ASP A 115 -2.63 -13.14 -6.69
N HIS A 116 -3.15 -12.28 -7.57
CA HIS A 116 -4.51 -12.31 -8.12
C HIS A 116 -4.55 -12.03 -9.65
N PRO A 117 -3.72 -12.73 -10.47
CA PRO A 117 -3.56 -12.44 -11.91
C PRO A 117 -4.85 -12.68 -12.73
N GLU A 118 -5.84 -13.36 -12.16
CA GLU A 118 -7.14 -13.55 -12.78
C GLU A 118 -7.95 -12.24 -12.87
N TYR A 119 -7.62 -11.21 -12.08
CA TYR A 119 -8.32 -9.92 -12.06
C TYR A 119 -7.60 -8.85 -12.87
N ALA A 120 -8.37 -8.08 -13.63
CA ALA A 120 -7.89 -6.90 -14.32
C ALA A 120 -7.55 -5.81 -13.30
N SER A 121 -6.34 -5.27 -13.39
CA SER A 121 -5.83 -4.18 -12.52
C SER A 121 -4.91 -3.26 -13.33
N PRO A 122 -4.52 -2.08 -12.81
CA PRO A 122 -3.63 -1.16 -13.54
C PRO A 122 -2.32 -1.79 -14.02
N ARG A 123 -1.76 -2.74 -13.24
CA ARG A 123 -0.53 -3.48 -13.58
C ARG A 123 -0.79 -4.83 -14.28
N ASN A 124 -2.05 -5.19 -14.48
CA ASN A 124 -2.48 -6.41 -15.19
C ASN A 124 -3.79 -6.14 -15.98
N PRO A 125 -3.74 -5.39 -17.09
CA PRO A 125 -4.95 -5.02 -17.84
C PRO A 125 -5.64 -6.23 -18.49
N ASP A 126 -4.91 -7.32 -18.74
CA ASP A 126 -5.39 -8.53 -19.42
C ASP A 126 -6.10 -9.54 -18.50
N GLY A 127 -6.29 -9.19 -17.23
CA GLY A 127 -7.02 -10.03 -16.28
C GLY A 127 -8.44 -10.32 -16.78
N ARG A 128 -8.83 -11.59 -16.69
CA ARG A 128 -10.11 -12.07 -17.27
C ARG A 128 -11.34 -11.65 -16.45
N GLN A 129 -11.15 -11.33 -15.18
CA GLN A 129 -12.21 -10.96 -14.26
C GLN A 129 -12.13 -9.47 -13.91
N ARG A 130 -13.28 -8.83 -13.69
CA ARG A 130 -13.30 -7.46 -13.17
C ARG A 130 -12.94 -7.45 -11.69
N LEU A 131 -12.04 -6.56 -11.30
CA LEU A 131 -11.72 -6.36 -9.90
C LEU A 131 -12.97 -5.92 -9.12
N PRO A 132 -13.29 -6.53 -7.96
CA PRO A 132 -14.41 -6.08 -7.16
C PRO A 132 -14.25 -4.62 -6.75
N HIS A 133 -15.34 -3.85 -6.84
CA HIS A 133 -15.34 -2.41 -6.57
C HIS A 133 -14.81 -2.06 -5.17
N THR A 134 -15.07 -2.90 -4.16
CA THR A 134 -14.57 -2.70 -2.80
C THR A 134 -13.05 -2.78 -2.72
N VAL A 135 -12.41 -3.66 -3.50
CA VAL A 135 -10.95 -3.76 -3.58
C VAL A 135 -10.39 -2.55 -4.31
N TRP A 136 -11.01 -2.16 -5.43
CA TRP A 136 -10.63 -0.98 -6.21
C TRP A 136 -10.60 0.29 -5.35
N VAL A 137 -11.69 0.60 -4.65
CA VAL A 137 -11.78 1.79 -3.78
C VAL A 137 -10.73 1.77 -2.67
N SER A 138 -10.43 0.59 -2.10
CA SER A 138 -9.48 0.50 -0.99
C SER A 138 -8.03 0.85 -1.38
N MET A 139 -7.67 0.63 -2.65
CA MET A 139 -6.32 0.83 -3.18
C MET A 139 -6.15 2.14 -3.95
N GLU A 140 -7.22 2.94 -4.10
CA GLU A 140 -7.20 4.18 -4.85
C GLU A 140 -6.19 5.18 -4.28
N LEU A 141 -5.34 5.71 -5.16
CA LEU A 141 -4.32 6.70 -4.85
C LEU A 141 -4.84 8.08 -5.23
N ASP A 142 -4.76 9.05 -4.31
CA ASP A 142 -5.30 10.39 -4.52
C ASP A 142 -4.28 11.20 -5.32
N GLN A 143 -4.78 12.00 -6.25
CA GLN A 143 -3.96 12.85 -7.11
C GLN A 143 -3.08 13.81 -6.28
N ARG A 144 -3.56 14.26 -5.12
CA ARG A 144 -2.79 15.10 -4.18
C ARG A 144 -1.50 14.42 -3.69
N GLU A 145 -1.51 13.09 -3.56
CA GLU A 145 -0.33 12.33 -3.13
C GLU A 145 0.75 12.36 -4.21
N HIS A 146 0.34 12.21 -5.47
CA HIS A 146 1.24 12.24 -6.62
C HIS A 146 1.84 13.62 -6.82
N ILE A 147 1.02 14.67 -6.75
CA ILE A 147 1.47 16.07 -6.87
C ILE A 147 2.47 16.39 -5.75
N ALA A 148 2.16 16.01 -4.50
CA ALA A 148 3.05 16.24 -3.37
C ALA A 148 4.36 15.45 -3.46
N ALA A 149 4.35 14.29 -4.13
CA ALA A 149 5.55 13.50 -4.43
C ALA A 149 6.36 14.05 -5.63
N GLY A 150 5.86 15.08 -6.32
CA GLY A 150 6.53 15.67 -7.49
C GLY A 150 6.40 14.82 -8.75
N ILE A 151 5.39 13.95 -8.82
CA ILE A 151 5.17 13.05 -9.96
C ILE A 151 4.56 13.85 -11.13
N PRO A 152 5.16 13.81 -12.34
CA PRO A 152 4.61 14.46 -13.52
C PRO A 152 3.19 13.99 -13.84
N LEU A 153 2.32 14.91 -14.26
CA LEU A 153 0.92 14.59 -14.61
C LEU A 153 0.82 13.50 -15.68
N SER A 154 1.79 13.39 -16.58
CA SER A 154 1.86 12.34 -17.60
C SER A 154 2.07 10.92 -17.04
N GLN A 155 2.47 10.81 -15.77
CA GLN A 155 2.69 9.54 -15.06
C GLN A 155 1.61 9.26 -14.00
N ILE A 156 0.59 10.11 -13.90
CA ILE A 156 -0.57 9.89 -13.04
C ILE A 156 -1.67 9.21 -13.87
N PRO A 157 -2.21 8.06 -13.45
CA PRO A 157 -3.35 7.44 -14.12
C PRO A 157 -4.55 8.40 -14.16
N SER A 158 -5.16 8.54 -15.34
CA SER A 158 -6.36 9.36 -15.59
C SER A 158 -7.63 8.74 -15.00
#